data_AF-A0A2M8NTM0-F1
#
_entry.id   AF-A0A2M8NTM0-F1
#
_cell.length_a   1.000
_cell.length_b   1.000
_cell.length_c   1.000
_cell.angle_alpha   90.00
_cell.angle_beta   90.00
_cell.angle_gamma   90.00
#
_symmetry.space_group_name_H-M   'P 1'
#
loop_
_entity.id
_entity.type
_entity.pdbx_description
1 polymer ?
#
loop_
_entity_poly.entity_id
_entity_poly.type
_entity_poly.pdbx_seq_one_letter_code
_entity_poly.pdbx_strand_id
1 'polypeptide(L)'
;YAPDAVVQLLDNDNLVRLGTAIIPTGNLRKDRAAVNITIIENDERLRYSVDGGHVFVYPIPIGQTIEVRIRCAGGISINGKRRLRMKIEGGAMGLMIDARPRPLPLGDVAYRAVMMPKWVQEATGDPLQEMDIRWLQPVEDDHIVIPTTTKRRDDKKQRPLKADKKGRGKDKPSKADKQGKKGSDKDEFDDLLGGADLDSLLEDEEPDELGALRNALS
;
A
#
# COMPACT_ATOMS: atom_id res chain seq x y z
N TYR A 1 31.04 27.46 1.95
CA TYR A 1 30.33 26.23 1.53
C TYR A 1 30.81 25.88 0.13
N ALA A 2 31.51 24.77 -0.04
CA ALA A 2 32.11 24.36 -1.32
C ALA A 2 31.26 23.22 -1.91
N PRO A 3 30.34 23.49 -2.84
CA PRO A 3 29.50 22.47 -3.47
C PRO A 3 30.33 21.39 -4.17
N ASP A 4 31.50 21.75 -4.72
CA ASP A 4 32.37 20.82 -5.44
C ASP A 4 32.95 19.71 -4.55
N ALA A 5 33.22 20.01 -3.27
CA ALA A 5 33.68 19.01 -2.31
C ALA A 5 32.58 17.99 -1.97
N VAL A 6 31.31 18.42 -1.99
CA VAL A 6 30.16 17.53 -1.77
C VAL A 6 29.96 16.64 -3.00
N VAL A 7 30.08 17.20 -4.21
CA VAL A 7 29.97 16.44 -5.47
C VAL A 7 31.09 15.40 -5.60
N GLN A 8 32.35 15.77 -5.34
CA GLN A 8 33.47 14.80 -5.34
C GLN A 8 33.27 13.68 -4.31
N LEU A 9 32.72 13.98 -3.13
CA LEU A 9 32.48 12.98 -2.10
C LEU A 9 31.33 12.02 -2.47
N LEU A 10 30.37 12.47 -3.28
CA LEU A 10 29.31 11.64 -3.86
C LEU A 10 29.81 10.82 -5.06
N ASP A 11 30.67 11.40 -5.90
CA ASP A 11 31.23 10.76 -7.09
C ASP A 11 32.28 9.69 -6.75
N ASN A 12 32.92 9.77 -5.58
CA ASN A 12 33.91 8.79 -5.10
C ASN A 12 33.28 7.51 -4.49
N ASP A 13 32.18 7.01 -5.06
CA ASP A 13 31.54 5.72 -4.68
C ASP A 13 31.06 5.60 -3.22
N ASN A 14 30.84 6.71 -2.51
CA ASN A 14 30.37 6.66 -1.12
C ASN A 14 28.85 6.42 -1.00
N LEU A 15 28.13 6.28 -2.11
CA LEU A 15 26.72 5.91 -2.15
C LEU A 15 26.57 4.43 -2.52
N VAL A 16 26.21 3.61 -1.54
CA VAL A 16 25.91 2.20 -1.78
C VAL A 16 24.57 2.07 -2.50
N ARG A 17 24.58 1.42 -3.67
CA ARG A 17 23.36 1.04 -4.37
C ARG A 17 22.60 -0.01 -3.55
N LEU A 18 21.46 0.35 -2.98
CA LEU A 18 20.62 -0.59 -2.22
C LEU A 18 19.90 -1.56 -3.17
N GLY A 19 19.26 -1.05 -4.22
CA GLY A 19 18.52 -1.86 -5.19
C GLY A 19 17.20 -1.22 -5.61
N THR A 20 16.24 -2.05 -6.00
CA THR A 20 14.93 -1.61 -6.51
C THR A 20 13.81 -1.99 -5.56
N ALA A 21 13.04 -1.00 -5.10
CA ALA A 21 11.82 -1.22 -4.34
C ALA A 21 10.58 -1.02 -5.23
N ILE A 22 9.63 -1.94 -5.18
CA ILE A 22 8.38 -1.88 -5.93
C ILE A 22 7.22 -1.93 -4.95
N ILE A 23 6.40 -0.88 -4.99
CA ILE A 23 5.28 -0.69 -4.07
C ILE A 23 3.99 -0.71 -4.88
N PRO A 24 3.27 -1.85 -4.96
CA PRO A 24 1.94 -1.90 -5.55
C PRO A 24 0.96 -0.97 -4.82
N THR A 25 -0.06 -0.53 -5.55
CA THR A 25 -1.15 0.32 -5.07
C THR A 25 -2.49 -0.34 -5.39
N GLY A 26 -3.50 -0.12 -4.54
CA GLY A 26 -4.83 -0.71 -4.69
C GLY A 26 -5.29 -1.47 -3.44
N ASN A 27 -6.20 -2.42 -3.61
CA ASN A 27 -6.78 -3.19 -2.49
C ASN A 27 -5.86 -4.34 -2.05
N LEU A 28 -4.82 -4.01 -1.28
CA LEU A 28 -3.86 -4.95 -0.70
C LEU A 28 -4.44 -5.58 0.59
N ARG A 29 -5.32 -6.57 0.42
CA ARG A 29 -5.88 -7.33 1.55
C ARG A 29 -4.80 -8.17 2.23
N LYS A 30 -4.78 -8.16 3.55
CA LYS A 30 -3.83 -8.93 4.36
C LYS A 30 -3.92 -10.43 4.03
N ASP A 31 -2.78 -11.11 3.96
CA ASP A 31 -2.65 -12.56 3.77
C ASP A 31 -3.39 -13.08 2.50
N ARG A 32 -3.50 -12.21 1.48
CA ARG A 32 -4.10 -12.54 0.16
C ARG A 32 -3.09 -12.21 -0.92
N ALA A 33 -2.90 -13.12 -1.88
CA ALA A 33 -2.00 -12.94 -3.02
C ALA A 33 -2.23 -11.59 -3.72
N ALA A 34 -1.20 -10.73 -3.68
CA ALA A 34 -1.24 -9.39 -4.22
C ALA A 34 -0.41 -9.26 -5.50
N VAL A 35 0.78 -9.85 -5.50
CA VAL A 35 1.76 -9.74 -6.58
C VAL A 35 2.40 -11.09 -6.84
N ASN A 36 2.33 -11.56 -8.09
CA ASN A 36 3.11 -12.69 -8.57
C ASN A 36 4.35 -12.20 -9.30
N ILE A 37 5.50 -12.73 -8.95
CA ILE A 37 6.81 -12.36 -9.49
C ILE A 37 7.37 -13.58 -10.23
N THR A 38 7.96 -13.34 -11.40
CA THR A 38 8.81 -14.31 -12.08
C THR A 38 10.17 -13.67 -12.30
N ILE A 39 11.20 -14.26 -11.71
CA ILE A 39 12.59 -13.86 -11.83
C ILE A 39 13.25 -14.78 -12.85
N ILE A 40 13.99 -14.19 -13.78
CA ILE A 40 14.72 -14.90 -14.83
C ILE A 40 16.20 -14.59 -14.66
N GLU A 41 16.96 -15.63 -14.30
CA GLU A 41 18.38 -15.58 -13.99
C GLU A 41 19.03 -16.89 -14.49
N ASN A 42 20.15 -16.79 -15.22
CA ASN A 42 20.87 -17.96 -15.77
C ASN A 42 19.97 -18.95 -16.55
N ASP A 43 19.02 -18.42 -17.33
CA ASP A 43 17.97 -19.16 -18.05
C ASP A 43 16.97 -19.95 -17.18
N GLU A 44 17.08 -19.87 -15.86
CA GLU A 44 16.11 -20.42 -14.91
C GLU A 44 14.97 -19.43 -14.64
N ARG A 45 13.81 -19.97 -14.25
CA ARG A 45 12.60 -19.19 -13.92
C ARG A 45 12.13 -19.48 -12.50
N LEU A 46 12.41 -18.56 -11.59
CA LEU A 46 11.95 -18.62 -10.21
C LEU A 46 10.62 -17.88 -10.08
N ARG A 47 9.66 -18.46 -9.34
CA ARG A 47 8.31 -17.90 -9.17
C ARG A 47 8.01 -17.67 -7.70
N TYR A 48 7.50 -16.48 -7.39
CA TYR A 48 7.13 -16.08 -6.04
C TYR A 48 5.73 -15.45 -6.04
N SER A 49 4.99 -15.65 -4.95
CA SER A 49 3.77 -14.89 -4.65
C SER A 49 4.03 -14.06 -3.41
N VAL A 50 3.65 -12.78 -3.46
CA VAL A 50 3.71 -11.86 -2.33
C VAL A 50 2.28 -11.51 -1.95
N ASP A 51 1.94 -11.80 -0.71
CA ASP A 51 0.62 -11.52 -0.15
C ASP A 51 0.55 -10.08 0.36
N GLY A 52 -0.64 -9.50 0.33
CA GLY A 52 -0.88 -8.17 0.89
C GLY A 52 -0.57 -8.15 2.38
N GLY A 53 0.01 -7.05 2.86
CA GLY A 53 0.45 -6.92 4.25
C GLY A 53 1.86 -7.44 4.53
N HIS A 54 2.56 -7.98 3.52
CA HIS A 54 3.91 -8.52 3.64
C HIS A 54 4.95 -7.75 2.85
N VAL A 55 6.19 -7.96 3.24
CA VAL A 55 7.39 -7.55 2.50
C VAL A 55 8.07 -8.79 1.93
N PHE A 56 8.61 -8.65 0.72
CA PHE A 56 9.41 -9.69 0.10
C PHE A 56 10.71 -9.09 -0.40
N VAL A 57 11.83 -9.76 -0.13
CA VAL A 57 13.15 -9.38 -0.63
C VAL A 57 13.77 -10.53 -1.39
N TYR A 58 14.27 -10.24 -2.58
CA TYR A 58 15.09 -11.16 -3.37
C TYR A 58 16.48 -10.54 -3.56
N PRO A 59 17.54 -11.18 -3.04
CA PRO A 59 18.89 -10.66 -3.16
C PRO A 59 19.34 -10.71 -4.63
N ILE A 60 19.95 -9.62 -5.09
CA ILE A 60 20.58 -9.54 -6.41
C ILE A 60 21.96 -8.94 -6.18
N PRO A 61 23.05 -9.71 -6.33
CA PRO A 61 24.42 -9.24 -6.14
C PRO A 61 24.75 -7.96 -6.91
N ILE A 62 25.60 -7.11 -6.32
CA ILE A 62 26.14 -5.92 -6.97
C ILE A 62 26.86 -6.32 -8.26
N GLY A 63 26.61 -5.59 -9.36
CA GLY A 63 27.17 -5.89 -10.68
C GLY A 63 26.35 -6.92 -11.49
N GLN A 64 25.33 -7.54 -10.91
CA GLN A 64 24.43 -8.45 -11.62
C GLN A 64 23.18 -7.72 -12.11
N THR A 65 22.66 -8.12 -13.28
CA THR A 65 21.36 -7.66 -13.79
C THR A 65 20.48 -8.84 -14.14
N ILE A 66 19.25 -8.86 -13.62
CA ILE A 66 18.26 -9.90 -13.86
C ILE A 66 17.01 -9.36 -14.56
N GLU A 67 16.24 -10.22 -15.24
CA GLU A 67 14.92 -9.84 -15.75
C GLU A 67 13.84 -10.24 -14.76
N VAL A 68 12.93 -9.30 -14.47
CA VAL A 68 11.81 -9.49 -13.54
C VAL A 68 10.50 -9.22 -14.27
N ARG A 69 9.56 -10.16 -14.13
CA ARG A 69 8.18 -10.04 -14.61
C ARG A 69 7.23 -10.02 -13.42
N ILE A 70 6.30 -9.10 -13.43
CA ILE A 70 5.38 -8.86 -12.32
C ILE A 70 3.95 -8.90 -12.82
N ARG A 71 3.07 -9.58 -12.08
CA ARG A 71 1.62 -9.60 -12.31
C ARG A 71 0.88 -9.28 -11.01
N CYS A 72 0.12 -8.18 -11.00
CA CYS A 72 -0.71 -7.79 -9.86
C CYS A 72 -2.07 -8.52 -9.89
N ALA A 73 -2.61 -8.83 -8.71
CA ALA A 73 -3.97 -9.35 -8.54
C ALA A 73 -5.03 -8.28 -8.87
N GLY A 74 -6.32 -8.67 -8.93
CA GLY A 74 -7.44 -7.78 -9.22
C GLY A 74 -7.45 -6.52 -8.35
N GLY A 75 -7.69 -5.34 -8.94
CA GLY A 75 -7.74 -4.07 -8.20
C GLY A 75 -6.39 -3.56 -7.67
N ILE A 76 -5.27 -4.19 -8.04
CA ILE A 76 -3.91 -3.78 -7.69
C ILE A 76 -3.14 -3.40 -8.96
N SER A 77 -2.28 -2.38 -8.86
CA SER A 77 -1.40 -1.93 -9.94
C SER A 77 -0.10 -1.32 -9.41
N ILE A 78 0.94 -1.32 -10.24
CA ILE A 78 2.18 -0.57 -10.00
C ILE A 78 2.26 0.50 -11.09
N ASN A 79 2.22 1.78 -10.71
CA ASN A 79 2.13 2.92 -11.62
C ASN A 79 1.04 2.75 -12.69
N GLY A 80 -0.16 2.33 -12.29
CA GLY A 80 -1.31 2.10 -13.18
C GLY A 80 -1.23 0.84 -14.04
N LYS A 81 -0.15 0.05 -13.96
CA LYS A 81 0.03 -1.17 -14.74
C LYS A 81 -0.19 -2.42 -13.89
N ARG A 82 -0.96 -3.37 -14.42
CA ARG A 82 -1.19 -4.68 -13.79
C ARG A 82 -0.09 -5.70 -14.12
N ARG A 83 0.66 -5.48 -15.19
CA ARG A 83 1.75 -6.35 -15.65
C ARG A 83 2.95 -5.50 -16.03
N LEU A 84 4.13 -5.86 -15.53
CA LEU A 84 5.39 -5.19 -15.87
C LEU A 84 6.47 -6.22 -16.20
N ARG A 85 7.40 -5.82 -17.05
CA ARG A 85 8.65 -6.52 -17.35
C ARG A 85 9.76 -5.48 -17.29
N MET A 86 10.81 -5.74 -16.53
CA MET A 86 11.94 -4.83 -16.38
C MET A 86 13.23 -5.59 -16.12
N LYS A 87 14.37 -4.99 -16.48
CA LYS A 87 15.68 -5.44 -16.02
C LYS A 87 16.03 -4.70 -14.74
N ILE A 88 16.47 -5.43 -13.72
CA ILE A 88 16.83 -4.89 -12.42
C ILE A 88 18.29 -5.23 -12.17
N GLU A 89 19.10 -4.20 -12.01
CA GLU A 89 20.47 -4.33 -11.52
C GLU A 89 20.46 -4.53 -10.01
N GLY A 90 21.42 -5.30 -9.51
CA GLY A 90 21.58 -5.63 -8.11
C GLY A 90 22.16 -4.53 -7.24
N GLY A 91 22.19 -4.79 -5.94
CA GLY A 91 22.53 -3.84 -4.90
C GLY A 91 22.63 -4.53 -3.54
N ALA A 92 22.96 -3.80 -2.49
CA ALA A 92 23.10 -4.35 -1.13
C ALA A 92 21.84 -5.08 -0.61
N MET A 93 20.64 -4.71 -1.10
CA MET A 93 19.35 -5.35 -0.80
C MET A 93 18.79 -6.12 -2.00
N GLY A 94 19.06 -5.70 -3.24
CA GLY A 94 18.52 -6.33 -4.44
C GLY A 94 17.10 -5.84 -4.80
N LEU A 95 16.15 -6.75 -4.94
CA LEU A 95 14.74 -6.43 -5.24
C LEU A 95 13.88 -6.53 -3.98
N MET A 96 13.10 -5.49 -3.68
CA MET A 96 12.07 -5.51 -2.63
C MET A 96 10.69 -5.28 -3.23
N ILE A 97 9.72 -6.09 -2.82
CA ILE A 97 8.29 -5.82 -3.01
C ILE A 97 7.67 -5.49 -1.67
N ASP A 98 7.16 -4.27 -1.51
CA ASP A 98 6.40 -3.85 -0.34
C ASP A 98 4.91 -3.90 -0.64
N ALA A 99 4.27 -5.03 -0.33
CA ALA A 99 2.85 -5.25 -0.53
C ALA A 99 2.00 -4.83 0.68
N ARG A 100 2.55 -4.01 1.59
CA ARG A 100 1.78 -3.49 2.73
C ARG A 100 0.79 -2.41 2.25
N PRO A 101 -0.46 -2.42 2.74
CA PRO A 101 -1.44 -1.42 2.32
C PRO A 101 -1.05 0.00 2.69
N ARG A 102 -1.65 0.97 1.98
CA ARG A 102 -1.51 2.40 2.23
C ARG A 102 -2.91 3.03 2.39
N PRO A 103 -3.19 3.78 3.48
CA PRO A 103 -2.31 4.02 4.63
C PRO A 103 -1.93 2.73 5.37
N LEU A 104 -0.78 2.73 6.05
CA LEU A 104 -0.28 1.54 6.74
C LEU A 104 -1.19 1.22 7.92
N PRO A 105 -1.75 0.00 8.02
CA PRO A 105 -2.70 -0.36 9.07
C PRO A 105 -1.93 -0.65 10.35
N LEU A 106 -1.58 0.39 11.09
CA LEU A 106 -0.80 0.23 12.32
C LEU A 106 -1.55 -0.52 13.42
N GLY A 107 -2.88 -0.61 13.38
CA GLY A 107 -3.67 -1.31 14.39
C GLY A 107 -3.42 -0.80 15.81
N ASP A 108 -3.71 -1.66 16.81
CA ASP A 108 -3.42 -1.39 18.22
C ASP A 108 -1.96 -1.74 18.58
N VAL A 109 -1.58 -1.54 19.85
CA VAL A 109 -0.23 -1.83 20.35
C VAL A 109 0.14 -3.30 20.14
N ALA A 110 -0.80 -4.22 20.39
CA ALA A 110 -0.60 -5.65 20.23
C ALA A 110 -0.35 -6.03 18.76
N TYR A 111 -1.13 -5.47 17.84
CA TYR A 111 -0.94 -5.67 16.41
C TYR A 111 0.44 -5.19 15.94
N ARG A 112 0.88 -4.00 16.37
CA ARG A 112 2.23 -3.50 16.04
C ARG A 112 3.31 -4.40 16.60
N ALA A 113 3.13 -4.90 17.82
CA ALA A 113 4.11 -5.74 18.49
C ALA A 113 4.38 -7.06 17.74
N VAL A 114 3.38 -7.54 17.01
CA VAL A 114 3.50 -8.72 16.15
C VAL A 114 4.00 -8.35 14.76
N MET A 115 3.41 -7.33 14.14
CA MET A 115 3.66 -7.06 12.72
C MET A 115 4.98 -6.33 12.46
N MET A 116 5.43 -5.46 13.36
CA MET A 116 6.67 -4.70 13.14
C MET A 116 7.90 -5.64 13.11
N PRO A 117 8.11 -6.55 14.07
CA PRO A 117 9.21 -7.50 13.99
C PRO A 117 9.09 -8.42 12.78
N LYS A 118 7.87 -8.86 12.44
CA LYS A 118 7.63 -9.67 11.25
C LYS A 118 8.07 -8.95 9.97
N TRP A 119 7.74 -7.68 9.81
CA TRP A 119 8.18 -6.89 8.66
C TRP A 119 9.69 -6.66 8.62
N VAL A 120 10.34 -6.51 9.79
CA VAL A 120 11.80 -6.41 9.87
C VAL A 120 12.43 -7.73 9.42
N GLN A 121 11.97 -8.85 9.94
CA GLN A 121 12.42 -10.18 9.51
C GLN A 121 12.21 -10.38 8.00
N GLU A 122 11.03 -10.08 7.47
CA GLU A 122 10.73 -10.21 6.03
C GLU A 122 11.64 -9.33 5.14
N ALA A 123 12.06 -8.17 5.64
CA ALA A 123 12.91 -7.24 4.91
C ALA A 123 14.41 -7.56 5.01
N THR A 124 14.85 -8.17 6.12
CA THR A 124 16.29 -8.35 6.43
C THR A 124 16.75 -9.81 6.33
N GLY A 125 15.82 -10.76 6.51
CA GLY A 125 16.14 -12.17 6.74
C GLY A 125 16.65 -12.47 8.15
N ASP A 126 16.75 -11.46 9.03
CA ASP A 126 17.16 -11.64 10.42
C ASP A 126 16.13 -12.47 11.20
N PRO A 127 16.53 -13.18 12.27
CA PRO A 127 15.60 -13.89 13.13
C PRO A 127 14.49 -12.98 13.66
N LEU A 128 13.27 -13.53 13.77
CA LEU A 128 12.13 -12.81 14.34
C LEU A 128 12.46 -12.37 15.78
N GLN A 129 12.49 -11.07 16.02
CA GLN A 129 12.69 -10.51 17.36
C GLN A 129 11.35 -10.31 18.06
N GLU A 130 10.99 -11.23 18.95
CA GLU A 130 9.77 -11.07 19.74
C GLU A 130 9.83 -9.85 20.66
N MET A 131 8.72 -9.11 20.74
CA MET A 131 8.58 -8.01 21.68
C MET A 131 8.22 -8.53 23.06
N ASP A 132 8.92 -8.07 24.09
CA ASP A 132 8.58 -8.38 25.47
C ASP A 132 7.21 -7.80 25.82
N ILE A 133 6.31 -8.65 26.31
CA ILE A 133 4.93 -8.28 26.70
C ILE A 133 4.92 -7.13 27.72
N ARG A 134 5.94 -7.03 28.57
CA ARG A 134 6.08 -5.93 29.55
C ARG A 134 6.20 -4.56 28.87
N TRP A 135 6.69 -4.50 27.64
CA TRP A 135 6.80 -3.25 26.87
C TRP A 135 5.48 -2.81 26.25
N LEU A 136 4.45 -3.67 26.26
CA LEU A 136 3.12 -3.35 25.74
C LEU A 136 2.21 -2.75 26.80
N GLN A 137 2.71 -2.55 28.02
CA GLN A 137 1.97 -1.87 29.07
C GLN A 137 1.75 -0.40 28.68
N PRO A 138 0.55 0.14 28.89
CA PRO A 138 0.35 1.58 28.78
C PRO A 138 1.28 2.25 29.80
N VAL A 139 2.16 3.11 29.30
CA VAL A 139 2.93 3.99 30.18
C VAL A 139 1.93 4.91 30.85
N GLU A 140 1.87 4.90 32.18
CA GLU A 140 1.16 5.95 32.91
C GLU A 140 1.85 7.25 32.54
N ASP A 141 1.13 8.08 31.78
CA ASP A 141 1.58 9.38 31.35
C ASP A 141 1.76 10.28 32.58
N ASP A 142 2.93 10.22 33.22
CA ASP A 142 3.42 11.24 34.13
C ASP A 142 3.79 12.48 33.31
N HIS A 143 2.81 13.04 32.58
CA HIS A 143 2.97 14.36 31.98
C HIS A 143 3.19 15.33 33.14
N ILE A 144 4.44 15.73 33.36
CA ILE A 144 4.75 16.99 34.03
C ILE A 144 4.05 18.06 33.19
N VAL A 145 2.87 18.48 33.64
CA VAL A 145 2.15 19.60 33.05
C VAL A 145 3.07 20.81 33.19
N ILE A 146 3.80 21.15 32.13
CA ILE A 146 4.55 22.41 32.07
C ILE A 146 3.47 23.50 32.09
N PRO A 147 3.35 24.30 33.17
CA PRO A 147 2.29 25.30 33.25
C PRO A 147 2.52 26.33 32.15
N THR A 148 1.60 26.39 31.19
CA THR A 148 1.59 27.43 30.15
C THR A 148 1.11 28.73 30.78
N THR A 149 2.03 29.50 31.37
CA THR A 149 1.74 30.87 31.79
C THR A 149 1.71 31.79 30.58
N THR A 150 0.55 31.94 29.95
CA THR A 150 0.23 33.18 29.21
C THR A 150 -1.26 33.50 29.33
N LYS A 151 -1.59 34.36 30.31
CA LYS A 151 -2.79 35.21 30.21
C LYS A 151 -2.62 36.12 29.00
N ARG A 152 -3.27 35.81 27.88
CA ARG A 152 -3.53 36.83 26.87
C ARG A 152 -4.64 37.72 27.41
N ARG A 153 -4.33 39.01 27.54
CA ARG A 153 -5.30 40.05 27.93
C ARG A 153 -6.36 40.15 26.83
N ASP A 154 -7.64 40.10 27.22
CA ASP A 154 -8.77 40.36 26.34
C ASP A 154 -8.79 41.84 25.95
N ASP A 155 -8.42 42.15 24.71
CA ASP A 155 -8.65 43.47 24.13
C ASP A 155 -10.13 43.63 23.76
N LYS A 156 -10.83 44.49 24.51
CA LYS A 156 -12.17 44.99 24.24
C LYS A 156 -12.29 45.53 22.82
N LYS A 157 -12.95 44.80 21.92
CA LYS A 157 -13.47 45.38 20.66
C LYS A 157 -14.64 46.32 20.96
N GLN A 158 -14.41 47.61 20.73
CA GLN A 158 -15.41 48.67 20.72
C GLN A 158 -16.50 48.39 19.66
N ARG A 159 -17.76 48.55 20.04
CA ARG A 159 -18.92 48.51 19.13
C ARG A 159 -19.04 49.84 18.37
N PRO A 160 -19.24 49.85 17.04
CA PRO A 160 -19.62 51.08 16.35
C PRO A 160 -21.10 51.40 16.54
N LEU A 161 -21.38 52.70 16.60
CA LEU A 161 -22.66 53.35 16.88
C LEU A 161 -23.65 53.23 15.70
N LYS A 162 -24.95 53.17 16.03
CA LYS A 162 -26.07 53.21 15.08
C LYS A 162 -26.22 54.59 14.43
N ALA A 163 -26.63 54.63 13.16
CA ALA A 163 -27.28 55.77 12.54
C ALA A 163 -28.53 55.33 11.75
N ASP A 164 -29.58 56.13 11.86
CA ASP A 164 -30.99 55.87 11.53
C ASP A 164 -31.45 56.35 10.14
N LYS A 165 -32.54 55.71 9.66
CA LYS A 165 -33.61 56.20 8.73
C LYS A 165 -33.24 56.41 7.24
N LYS A 166 -34.10 56.14 6.23
CA LYS A 166 -35.56 56.34 6.09
C LYS A 166 -36.08 55.73 4.76
N GLY A 167 -37.33 55.24 4.72
CA GLY A 167 -38.18 55.15 3.50
C GLY A 167 -38.82 53.77 3.23
N ARG A 168 -40.11 53.55 3.57
CA ARG A 168 -41.30 53.48 2.66
C ARG A 168 -41.17 52.37 1.59
N GLY A 169 -42.07 51.42 1.39
CA GLY A 169 -43.44 51.11 1.81
C GLY A 169 -43.86 49.82 1.07
N LYS A 170 -44.90 49.14 1.57
CA LYS A 170 -45.38 47.80 1.18
C LYS A 170 -45.90 47.72 -0.27
N ASP A 171 -45.80 46.54 -0.89
CA ASP A 171 -46.97 45.73 -1.31
C ASP A 171 -46.56 44.27 -1.70
N LYS A 172 -47.47 43.33 -1.44
CA LYS A 172 -47.45 41.86 -1.66
C LYS A 172 -48.46 41.52 -2.79
N PRO A 173 -48.72 40.25 -3.21
CA PRO A 173 -48.00 38.97 -3.10
C PRO A 173 -48.02 38.10 -4.40
N SER A 174 -47.41 36.90 -4.33
CA SER A 174 -47.75 35.60 -4.98
C SER A 174 -46.46 34.92 -5.43
N LYS A 175 -46.28 33.60 -5.56
CA LYS A 175 -46.92 32.31 -5.27
C LYS A 175 -45.82 31.28 -5.58
N ALA A 176 -45.92 30.07 -5.02
CA ALA A 176 -45.36 28.82 -5.56
C ALA A 176 -43.82 28.68 -5.56
N ASP A 177 -43.18 27.53 -5.39
CA ASP A 177 -43.50 26.18 -4.94
C ASP A 177 -42.16 25.41 -4.88
N LYS A 178 -42.16 24.23 -4.26
CA LYS A 178 -41.16 23.13 -4.33
C LYS A 178 -39.93 23.18 -3.40
N GLN A 179 -40.15 22.58 -2.22
CA GLN A 179 -39.57 21.31 -1.75
C GLN A 179 -38.14 20.97 -2.25
N GLY A 180 -37.13 20.77 -1.41
CA GLY A 180 -37.14 19.95 -0.20
C GLY A 180 -36.48 18.60 -0.51
N LYS A 181 -35.16 18.50 -0.36
CA LYS A 181 -34.35 17.32 -0.69
C LYS A 181 -33.75 16.74 0.60
N LYS A 182 -34.15 15.53 1.01
CA LYS A 182 -33.42 14.68 1.97
C LYS A 182 -33.95 13.22 1.99
N GLY A 183 -33.02 12.26 2.08
CA GLY A 183 -33.22 10.82 2.36
C GLY A 183 -33.00 9.92 1.14
N SER A 184 -31.89 9.17 1.02
CA SER A 184 -31.61 7.81 1.58
C SER A 184 -32.39 6.73 0.83
N ASP A 185 -31.91 5.55 0.47
CA ASP A 185 -30.67 4.79 0.60
C ASP A 185 -30.87 3.58 -0.36
N LYS A 186 -29.79 3.02 -0.91
CA LYS A 186 -29.60 1.60 -1.33
C LYS A 186 -30.64 0.88 -2.21
N ASP A 187 -30.12 0.22 -3.26
CA ASP A 187 -30.53 -1.10 -3.80
C ASP A 187 -30.49 -1.12 -5.34
N GLU A 188 -29.28 -1.06 -5.91
CA GLU A 188 -29.10 -1.16 -7.37
C GLU A 188 -27.77 -1.84 -7.77
N PHE A 189 -27.24 -2.71 -6.91
CA PHE A 189 -25.99 -3.45 -7.21
C PHE A 189 -26.11 -4.98 -7.07
N ASP A 190 -27.32 -5.50 -6.82
CA ASP A 190 -27.58 -6.93 -6.64
C ASP A 190 -28.07 -7.63 -7.93
N ASP A 191 -28.28 -6.88 -9.01
CA ASP A 191 -28.83 -7.40 -10.28
C ASP A 191 -27.76 -7.77 -11.34
N LEU A 192 -26.47 -7.68 -11.02
CA LEU A 192 -25.39 -7.97 -11.98
C LEU A 192 -24.73 -9.36 -11.82
N LEU A 193 -25.17 -10.16 -10.84
CA LEU A 193 -24.63 -11.50 -10.59
C LEU A 193 -25.72 -12.59 -10.59
N GLY A 194 -26.71 -12.44 -11.46
CA GLY A 194 -27.73 -13.45 -11.71
C GLY A 194 -27.39 -14.35 -12.90
N GLY A 195 -26.83 -15.53 -12.62
CA GLY A 195 -27.08 -16.77 -13.39
C GLY A 195 -26.27 -17.02 -14.67
N ALA A 196 -25.22 -17.84 -14.55
CA ALA A 196 -24.86 -18.88 -15.53
C ALA A 196 -23.72 -19.75 -14.95
N ASP A 197 -24.10 -20.90 -14.38
CA ASP A 197 -23.41 -22.20 -14.44
C ASP A 197 -21.88 -22.21 -14.54
N LEU A 198 -21.21 -22.10 -13.38
CA LEU A 198 -19.77 -22.31 -13.22
C LEU A 198 -19.46 -23.70 -12.64
N ASP A 199 -20.26 -24.71 -13.01
CA ASP A 199 -20.09 -26.10 -12.57
C ASP A 199 -19.99 -27.08 -13.75
N SER A 200 -19.83 -26.58 -14.98
CA SER A 200 -19.72 -27.38 -16.21
C SER A 200 -18.37 -27.26 -16.94
N LEU A 201 -17.32 -26.78 -16.24
CA LEU A 201 -16.02 -26.48 -16.85
C LEU A 201 -14.85 -27.29 -16.26
N LEU A 202 -15.14 -28.35 -15.50
CA LEU A 202 -14.16 -29.26 -14.91
C LEU A 202 -14.60 -30.72 -15.06
N GLU A 203 -14.57 -31.23 -16.29
CA GLU A 203 -14.64 -32.64 -16.76
C GLU A 203 -14.74 -32.49 -18.30
N ASP A 204 -13.89 -32.97 -19.20
CA ASP A 204 -12.88 -34.03 -19.26
C ASP A 204 -11.90 -33.70 -20.40
N GLU A 205 -10.64 -34.11 -20.31
CA GLU A 205 -9.83 -34.67 -21.43
C GLU A 205 -8.37 -34.87 -20.96
N GLU A 206 -8.06 -36.09 -20.51
CA GLU A 206 -6.70 -36.64 -20.60
C GLU A 206 -6.41 -37.06 -22.04
N PRO A 207 -5.18 -36.81 -22.53
CA PRO A 207 -4.60 -37.67 -23.54
C PRO A 207 -3.34 -38.40 -23.05
N ASP A 208 -3.32 -39.69 -23.37
CA ASP A 208 -2.26 -40.67 -23.25
C ASP A 208 -0.85 -40.17 -23.67
N GLU A 209 0.09 -40.10 -22.72
CA GLU A 209 1.53 -39.97 -23.03
C GLU A 209 2.42 -41.01 -22.32
N LEU A 210 1.92 -42.23 -22.08
CA LEU A 210 2.75 -43.34 -21.58
C LEU A 210 2.67 -44.63 -22.41
N GLY A 211 1.98 -44.63 -23.56
CA GLY A 211 1.87 -45.79 -24.45
C GLY A 211 2.82 -45.83 -25.66
N ALA A 212 3.46 -44.72 -26.03
CA ALA A 212 4.10 -44.56 -27.35
C ALA A 212 5.63 -44.71 -27.39
N LEU A 213 6.30 -45.09 -26.29
CA LEU A 213 7.77 -45.30 -26.26
C LEU A 213 8.20 -46.72 -25.89
N ARG A 214 7.30 -47.72 -26.05
CA ARG A 214 7.65 -49.14 -25.89
C ARG A 214 7.85 -49.89 -27.22
N ASN A 215 7.60 -49.26 -28.37
CA ASN A 215 7.67 -49.91 -29.70
C ASN A 215 8.64 -49.27 -30.71
N ALA A 216 9.57 -48.41 -30.26
CA ALA A 216 10.63 -47.86 -31.14
C ALA A 216 12.02 -48.52 -30.90
N LEU A 217 12.02 -49.76 -30.42
CA LEU A 217 13.19 -50.66 -30.36
C LEU A 217 13.03 -51.82 -31.37
N SER A 218 12.51 -51.49 -32.56
CA SER A 218 12.61 -52.32 -33.76
C SER A 218 13.04 -51.48 -34.96
#